data_AF-A0A142XC32-F1
#
_entry.id   AF-A0A142XC32-F1
#
_cell.length_a   1.000
_cell.length_b   1.000
_cell.length_c   1.000
_cell.angle_alpha   90.00
_cell.angle_beta   90.00
_cell.angle_gamma   90.00
#
_symmetry.space_group_name_H-M   'P 1'
#
loop_
_entity.id
_entity.type
_entity.pdbx_description
1 polymer ?
#
loop_
_entity_poly.entity_id
_entity_poly.type
_entity_poly.pdbx_seq_one_letter_code
_entity_poly.pdbx_strand_id
1 'polypeptide(L)'
;MYAEGKEREIVIEYGLLPIERFRSWFRLVETKLTDSTDEHRATQRARIHAIKERLQAKEFAYPIWIEKHLVNEDPMAVWEGTHRVVAFRELGFPEIPAFLLKYADKSE
;
A
#
# COMPACT_ATOMS: atom_id res chain seq x y z
N MET A 1 30.30 -22.63 1.12
CA MET A 1 29.57 -23.11 2.30
C MET A 1 28.39 -22.18 2.51
N TYR A 2 27.19 -22.64 2.17
CA TYR A 2 25.97 -21.91 2.54
C TYR A 2 25.82 -22.11 4.05
N ALA A 3 25.93 -21.02 4.81
CA ALA A 3 25.65 -21.06 6.24
C ALA A 3 24.27 -21.68 6.44
N GLU A 4 24.16 -22.64 7.37
CA GLU A 4 22.89 -23.22 7.80
C GLU A 4 21.87 -22.09 7.93
N GLY A 5 20.84 -22.15 7.08
CA GLY A 5 19.88 -21.07 6.94
C GLY A 5 19.16 -20.91 8.26
N LYS A 6 19.39 -19.79 8.96
CA LYS A 6 18.53 -19.37 10.05
C LYS A 6 17.10 -19.48 9.56
N GLU A 7 16.30 -20.34 10.18
CA GLU A 7 14.88 -20.43 9.87
C GLU A 7 14.26 -19.07 10.21
N ARG A 8 13.83 -18.34 9.18
CA ARG A 8 13.16 -17.05 9.34
C ARG A 8 11.66 -17.26 9.19
N GLU A 9 10.90 -16.70 10.10
CA GLU A 9 9.46 -16.60 9.97
C GLU A 9 9.07 -15.26 9.34
N ILE A 10 7.99 -15.29 8.57
CA ILE A 10 7.35 -14.09 8.05
C ILE A 10 6.34 -13.63 9.12
N VAL A 11 6.56 -12.44 9.66
CA VAL A 11 5.61 -11.81 10.57
C VAL A 11 4.87 -10.72 9.82
N ILE A 12 3.54 -10.80 9.86
CA ILE A 12 2.64 -9.81 9.26
C ILE A 12 1.93 -9.11 10.42
N GLU A 13 2.19 -7.81 10.56
CA GLU A 13 1.48 -6.98 11.54
C GLU A 13 0.41 -6.16 10.82
N TYR A 14 -0.81 -6.14 11.35
CA TYR A 14 -1.87 -5.28 10.85
C TYR A 14 -1.88 -3.95 11.58
N GLY A 15 -2.05 -2.84 10.86
CA GLY A 15 -2.18 -1.51 11.43
C GLY A 15 -2.94 -0.54 10.55
N LEU A 16 -3.26 0.62 11.11
CA LEU A 16 -3.83 1.77 10.41
C LEU A 16 -2.73 2.83 10.27
N LEU A 17 -2.44 3.23 9.03
CA LEU A 17 -1.44 4.27 8.75
C LEU A 17 -2.15 5.59 8.42
N PRO A 18 -1.74 6.71 9.04
CA PRO A 18 -2.30 8.02 8.71
C PRO A 18 -2.08 8.36 7.25
N ILE A 19 -3.13 8.79 6.55
CA ILE A 19 -3.05 9.07 5.12
C ILE A 19 -2.05 10.17 4.77
N GLU A 20 -1.79 11.07 5.71
CA GLU A 20 -0.85 12.18 5.57
C GLU A 20 0.61 11.73 5.44
N ARG A 21 0.93 10.50 5.86
CA ARG A 21 2.25 9.90 5.65
C ARG A 21 2.55 9.60 4.17
N PHE A 22 1.52 9.58 3.32
CA PHE A 22 1.66 9.30 1.89
C PHE A 22 1.76 10.58 1.02
N ARG A 23 1.90 11.77 1.62
CA ARG A 23 1.95 13.06 0.87
C ARG A 23 2.96 13.08 -0.27
N SER A 24 4.23 12.75 -0.03
CA SER A 24 5.25 12.75 -1.09
C SER A 24 5.03 11.62 -2.09
N TRP A 25 4.50 10.48 -1.64
CA TRP A 25 4.10 9.38 -2.52
C TRP A 25 2.99 9.79 -3.48
N PHE A 26 1.98 10.53 -3.01
CA PHE A 26 0.90 11.04 -3.85
C PHE A 26 1.41 11.95 -4.96
N ARG A 27 2.40 12.82 -4.66
CA ARG A 27 3.03 13.67 -5.69
C ARG A 27 3.66 12.82 -6.80
N LEU A 28 4.36 11.75 -6.44
CA LEU A 28 4.99 10.85 -7.43
C LEU A 28 3.96 10.10 -8.27
N VAL A 29 2.87 9.64 -7.65
CA VAL A 29 1.83 8.88 -8.34
C VAL A 29 0.94 9.76 -9.18
N GLU A 30 0.66 10.99 -8.77
CA GLU A 30 -0.03 11.98 -9.61
C GLU A 30 0.72 12.18 -10.93
N THR A 31 2.04 12.37 -10.89
CA THR A 31 2.88 12.47 -12.11
C THR A 31 2.79 11.21 -12.99
N LYS A 32 2.87 10.00 -12.39
CA LYS A 32 2.76 8.75 -13.16
C LYS A 32 1.38 8.51 -13.75
N LEU A 33 0.32 8.93 -13.05
CA LEU A 33 -1.05 8.85 -13.56
C LEU A 33 -1.32 9.90 -14.65
N THR A 34 -0.57 11.00 -14.68
CA THR A 34 -0.71 12.06 -15.69
C THR A 34 0.18 11.87 -16.91
N ASP A 35 1.32 11.22 -16.78
CA ASP A 35 2.31 11.06 -17.86
C ASP A 35 2.06 9.83 -18.74
N SER A 36 1.02 9.05 -18.44
CA SER A 36 0.62 7.89 -19.22
C SER A 36 -0.29 8.24 -20.39
N THR A 37 -0.32 7.38 -21.42
CA THR A 37 -1.30 7.45 -22.52
C THR A 37 -2.74 7.48 -21.99
N ASP A 38 -3.66 8.06 -22.78
CA ASP A 38 -5.06 8.24 -22.35
C ASP A 38 -5.75 6.91 -22.00
N GLU A 39 -5.48 5.84 -22.77
CA GLU A 39 -6.01 4.50 -22.53
C GLU A 39 -5.49 3.90 -21.21
N HIS A 40 -4.18 4.07 -20.94
CA HIS A 40 -3.59 3.61 -19.70
C HIS A 40 -4.20 4.34 -18.50
N ARG A 41 -4.33 5.67 -18.60
CA ARG A 41 -4.95 6.52 -17.58
C ARG A 41 -6.39 6.09 -17.31
N ALA A 42 -7.18 5.85 -18.35
CA ALA A 42 -8.56 5.39 -18.22
C ALA A 42 -8.62 4.05 -17.46
N THR A 43 -7.71 3.12 -17.77
CA THR A 43 -7.61 1.82 -17.08
C THR A 43 -7.25 1.99 -15.59
N GLN A 44 -6.26 2.83 -15.26
CA GLN A 44 -5.89 3.08 -13.86
C GLN A 44 -7.06 3.71 -13.09
N ARG A 45 -7.77 4.67 -13.70
CA ARG A 45 -8.93 5.33 -13.09
C ARG A 45 -10.10 4.39 -12.89
N ALA A 46 -10.38 3.49 -13.83
CA ALA A 46 -11.42 2.47 -13.68
C ALA A 46 -11.14 1.54 -12.47
N ARG A 47 -9.88 1.13 -12.27
CA ARG A 47 -9.49 0.31 -11.09
C ARG A 47 -9.69 1.05 -9.78
N ILE A 48 -9.31 2.33 -9.71
CA ILE A 48 -9.53 3.18 -8.54
C ILE A 48 -11.03 3.31 -8.27
N HIS A 49 -11.83 3.54 -9.31
CA HIS A 49 -13.28 3.68 -9.19
C HIS A 49 -13.94 2.42 -8.62
N ALA A 50 -13.61 1.24 -9.16
CA ALA A 50 -14.13 -0.03 -8.67
C ALA A 50 -13.79 -0.28 -7.19
N ILE A 51 -12.60 0.12 -6.73
CA ILE A 51 -12.24 0.05 -5.31
C ILE A 51 -13.12 0.99 -4.49
N LYS A 52 -13.34 2.22 -4.96
CA LYS A 52 -14.18 3.21 -4.25
C LYS A 52 -15.61 2.71 -4.08
N GLU A 53 -16.21 2.11 -5.11
CA GLU A 53 -17.55 1.54 -5.04
C GLU A 53 -17.66 0.47 -3.94
N ARG A 54 -16.67 -0.43 -3.87
CA ARG A 54 -16.62 -1.48 -2.83
C ARG A 54 -16.47 -0.89 -1.42
N LEU A 55 -15.60 0.11 -1.26
CA LEU A 55 -15.42 0.82 0.01
C LEU A 55 -16.72 1.50 0.46
N GLN A 56 -17.43 2.16 -0.46
CA GLN A 56 -18.70 2.82 -0.18
C GLN A 56 -19.82 1.82 0.15
N ALA A 57 -19.78 0.63 -0.45
CA ALA A 57 -20.66 -0.50 -0.12
C ALA A 57 -20.35 -1.14 1.25
N LYS A 58 -19.37 -0.62 2.00
CA LYS A 58 -18.89 -1.14 3.29
C LYS A 58 -18.33 -2.55 3.19
N GLU A 59 -17.85 -2.95 2.02
CA GLU A 59 -17.08 -4.18 1.89
C GLU A 59 -15.70 -4.04 2.54
N PHE A 60 -15.12 -5.17 2.95
CA PHE A 60 -13.77 -5.18 3.49
C PHE A 60 -12.76 -4.64 2.48
N ALA A 61 -12.08 -3.57 2.87
CA ALA A 61 -10.93 -3.07 2.16
C ALA A 61 -9.74 -4.00 2.39
N TYR A 62 -9.17 -4.56 1.32
CA TYR A 62 -7.89 -5.26 1.44
C TYR A 62 -6.81 -4.27 1.91
N PRO A 63 -6.04 -4.57 2.96
CA PRO A 63 -4.96 -3.71 3.43
C PRO A 63 -3.87 -3.54 2.37
N ILE A 64 -3.16 -2.41 2.37
CA ILE A 64 -1.95 -2.22 1.55
C ILE A 64 -0.78 -3.02 2.14
N TRP A 65 0.23 -3.32 1.34
CA TRP A 65 1.41 -4.07 1.80
C TRP A 65 2.64 -3.18 1.82
N ILE A 66 3.36 -3.22 2.94
CA ILE A 66 4.58 -2.43 3.17
C ILE A 66 5.58 -3.30 3.93
N GLU A 67 6.85 -3.25 3.55
CA GLU A 67 7.90 -3.81 4.40
C GLU A 67 8.10 -2.91 5.62
N LYS A 68 8.04 -3.49 6.82
CA LYS A 68 8.01 -2.76 8.08
C LYS A 68 9.19 -1.80 8.25
N HIS A 69 10.37 -2.15 7.76
CA HIS A 69 11.55 -1.29 7.86
C HIS A 69 11.48 -0.04 6.96
N LEU A 70 10.61 -0.05 5.94
CA LEU A 70 10.40 1.05 5.00
C LEU A 70 9.21 1.95 5.39
N VAL A 71 8.45 1.59 6.44
CA VAL A 71 7.24 2.35 6.86
C VAL A 71 7.54 3.81 7.21
N ASN A 72 8.79 4.09 7.60
CA ASN A 72 9.21 5.43 8.00
C ASN A 72 9.82 6.26 6.86
N GLU A 73 10.09 5.67 5.70
CA GLU A 73 10.68 6.36 4.55
C GLU A 73 9.74 7.40 3.92
N ASP A 74 10.33 8.38 3.23
CA ASP A 74 9.61 9.39 2.45
C ASP A 74 10.23 9.52 1.04
N PRO A 75 9.54 9.09 -0.03
CA PRO A 75 8.19 8.52 -0.04
C PRO A 75 8.12 7.11 0.59
N MET A 76 7.02 6.79 1.26
CA MET A 76 6.79 5.44 1.81
C MET A 76 6.66 4.40 0.69
N ALA A 77 7.44 3.34 0.75
CA ALA A 77 7.46 2.29 -0.28
C ALA A 77 6.26 1.32 -0.16
N VAL A 78 5.19 1.59 -0.90
CA VAL A 78 4.03 0.70 -1.02
C VAL A 78 4.33 -0.41 -2.02
N TRP A 79 4.35 -1.67 -1.56
CA TRP A 79 4.63 -2.84 -2.39
C TRP A 79 3.39 -3.27 -3.19
N GLU A 80 2.23 -3.29 -2.53
CA GLU A 80 0.94 -3.64 -3.16
C GLU A 80 -0.16 -2.75 -2.59
N GLY A 81 -1.15 -2.43 -3.43
CA GLY A 81 -2.31 -1.62 -3.04
C GLY A 81 -2.22 -0.15 -3.46
N THR A 82 -1.36 0.23 -4.41
CA THR A 82 -1.23 1.60 -4.96
C THR A 82 -2.59 2.24 -5.27
N HIS A 83 -3.49 1.55 -5.98
CA HIS A 83 -4.83 2.08 -6.29
C HIS A 83 -5.70 2.26 -5.05
N ARG A 84 -5.54 1.40 -4.04
CA ARG A 84 -6.25 1.51 -2.78
C ARG A 84 -5.82 2.77 -2.04
N VAL A 85 -4.52 3.05 -1.97
CA VAL A 85 -4.00 4.30 -1.36
C VAL A 85 -4.67 5.53 -1.99
N VAL A 86 -4.77 5.57 -3.31
CA VAL A 86 -5.45 6.68 -4.03
C VAL A 86 -6.95 6.69 -3.73
N ALA A 87 -7.63 5.54 -3.76
CA ALA A 87 -9.06 5.44 -3.45
C ALA A 87 -9.39 5.93 -2.03
N PHE A 88 -8.60 5.54 -1.03
CA PHE A 88 -8.74 6.01 0.36
C PHE A 88 -8.63 7.53 0.45
N ARG A 89 -7.65 8.13 -0.24
CA ARG A 89 -7.47 9.59 -0.29
C ARG A 89 -8.64 10.29 -0.94
N GLU A 90 -9.07 9.81 -2.11
CA GLU A 90 -10.17 10.42 -2.84
C GLU A 90 -11.52 10.32 -2.13
N LEU A 91 -11.68 9.33 -1.25
CA LEU A 91 -12.86 9.19 -0.38
C LEU A 91 -12.72 9.93 0.96
N GLY A 92 -11.58 10.56 1.23
CA GLY A 92 -11.36 11.35 2.44
C GLY A 92 -11.19 10.52 3.71
N PHE A 93 -10.78 9.25 3.61
CA PHE A 93 -10.46 8.45 4.78
C PHE A 93 -9.20 9.01 5.48
N PRO A 94 -9.18 9.08 6.82
CA PRO A 94 -8.04 9.61 7.55
C PRO A 94 -6.86 8.62 7.64
N GLU A 95 -7.16 7.33 7.47
CA GLU A 95 -6.21 6.23 7.68
C GLU A 95 -6.38 5.15 6.60
N ILE A 96 -5.30 4.42 6.34
CA ILE A 96 -5.25 3.32 5.38
C ILE A 96 -4.86 2.04 6.14
N PRO A 97 -5.65 0.96 6.03
CA PRO A 97 -5.27 -0.33 6.58
C PRO A 97 -4.04 -0.87 5.85
N ALA A 98 -3.04 -1.34 6.61
CA ALA A 98 -1.79 -1.84 6.09
C ALA A 98 -1.36 -3.15 6.78
N PHE A 99 -0.76 -4.04 6.00
CA PHE A 99 0.05 -5.15 6.46
C PHE A 99 1.52 -4.76 6.40
N LEU A 100 2.18 -4.82 7.56
CA LEU A 100 3.59 -4.54 7.75
C LEU A 100 4.35 -5.87 7.81
N LEU A 101 5.12 -6.15 6.76
CA LEU A 101 5.89 -7.36 6.59
C LEU A 101 7.27 -7.22 7.26
N LYS A 102 7.65 -8.17 8.11
CA LYS A 102 9.04 -8.29 8.60
C LYS A 102 9.45 -9.76 8.65
N TYR A 103 10.76 -10.00 8.61
CA TYR A 103 11.34 -11.30 8.88
C TYR A 103 11.85 -11.33 10.32
N ALA A 104 11.49 -12.36 11.08
CA ALA A 104 12.03 -12.61 12.41
C ALA A 104 12.80 -13.93 12.41
N ASP A 105 13.83 -14.02 13.26
CA ASP A 105 14.46 -15.30 13.55
C ASP A 105 13.43 -16.16 14.29
N LYS A 106 13.22 -17.40 13.84
CA LYS A 106 12.30 -18.34 14.49
C LYS A 106 12.87 -18.69 15.87
N SER A 107 12.21 -18.25 16.94
CA SER A 107 12.61 -18.62 18.30
C SER A 107 12.26 -20.09 18.54
N GLU A 108 13.28 -20.90 18.87
CA GLU A 108 13.12 -22.26 19.41
C GLU A 108 12.44 -22.25 20.79
#